data_AF-A0A9W4HBW8-F1
#
_entry.id   AF-A0A9W4HBW8-F1
#
_cell.length_a   1.000
_cell.length_b   1.000
_cell.length_c   1.000
_cell.angle_alpha   90.00
_cell.angle_beta   90.00
_cell.angle_gamma   90.00
#
_symmetry.space_group_name_H-M   'P 1'
#
loop_
_entity.id
_entity.type
_entity.pdbx_description
1 polymer ?
#
loop_
_entity_poly.entity_id
_entity_poly.type
_entity_poly.pdbx_seq_one_letter_code
_entity_poly.pdbx_strand_id
1 'polypeptide(L)'
;MAVRTAAEAGVPDFVVNARTDVLAGGTVDQAIERGKAFLGAGACTVFVWGPGGRGVSADEVKMLVAALGMVNVKMNLKEGFLGVQEIRELGVARISVGPELWRTAMEAFTEKAKSLLAL
;
A
#
# COMPACT_ATOMS: atom_id res chain seq x y z
N MET A 1 -17.59 -3.66 -15.43
CA MET A 1 -16.74 -3.52 -14.22
C MET A 1 -15.51 -4.39 -14.41
N ALA A 2 -14.29 -3.92 -14.09
CA ALA A 2 -13.06 -4.66 -14.42
C ALA A 2 -13.03 -6.10 -13.89
N VAL A 3 -13.42 -6.32 -12.62
CA VAL A 3 -13.52 -7.68 -12.03
C VAL A 3 -14.50 -8.57 -12.80
N ARG A 4 -15.69 -8.05 -13.14
CA ARG A 4 -16.69 -8.78 -13.94
C ARG A 4 -16.15 -9.13 -15.33
N THR A 5 -15.52 -8.16 -16.01
CA THR A 5 -14.94 -8.37 -17.35
C THR A 5 -13.82 -9.40 -17.31
N ALA A 6 -12.99 -9.40 -16.27
CA ALA A 6 -11.95 -10.40 -16.09
C ALA A 6 -12.52 -11.81 -15.87
N ALA A 7 -13.59 -11.94 -15.07
CA ALA A 7 -14.28 -13.21 -14.89
C ALA A 7 -14.89 -13.73 -16.21
N GLU A 8 -15.54 -12.86 -17.00
CA GLU A 8 -16.07 -13.18 -18.33
C GLU A 8 -14.96 -13.59 -19.32
N ALA A 9 -13.75 -13.08 -19.13
CA ALA A 9 -12.55 -13.45 -19.90
C ALA A 9 -11.83 -14.71 -19.38
N GLY A 10 -12.39 -15.43 -18.41
CA GLY A 10 -11.81 -16.66 -17.86
C GLY A 10 -10.78 -16.44 -16.75
N VAL A 11 -10.73 -15.25 -16.14
CA VAL A 11 -9.84 -14.90 -15.01
C VAL A 11 -10.68 -14.54 -13.78
N PRO A 12 -11.35 -15.51 -13.14
CA PRO A 12 -12.31 -15.25 -12.06
C PRO A 12 -11.68 -14.67 -10.79
N ASP A 13 -10.39 -14.93 -10.56
CA ASP A 13 -9.65 -14.47 -9.37
C ASP A 13 -8.96 -13.11 -9.59
N PHE A 14 -9.33 -12.37 -10.63
CA PHE A 14 -8.78 -11.06 -10.90
C PHE A 14 -9.20 -10.05 -9.83
N VAL A 15 -8.22 -9.41 -9.21
CA VAL A 15 -8.44 -8.41 -8.16
C VAL A 15 -8.12 -7.00 -8.63
N VAL A 16 -8.93 -6.03 -8.19
CA VAL A 16 -8.67 -4.61 -8.38
C VAL A 16 -8.24 -3.98 -7.06
N ASN A 17 -7.04 -3.41 -7.02
CA ASN A 17 -6.55 -2.60 -5.91
C ASN A 17 -6.58 -1.13 -6.32
N ALA A 18 -7.60 -0.40 -5.88
CA ALA A 18 -7.82 0.99 -6.28
C ALA A 18 -6.98 1.93 -5.41
N ARG A 19 -6.17 2.78 -6.05
CA ARG A 19 -5.24 3.69 -5.37
C ARG A 19 -5.79 5.11 -5.30
N THR A 20 -5.58 5.78 -4.16
CA THR A 20 -5.76 7.21 -3.99
C THR A 20 -4.53 7.85 -3.36
N ASP A 21 -4.13 9.00 -3.88
CA ASP A 21 -3.01 9.81 -3.40
C ASP A 21 -3.51 11.09 -2.70
N VAL A 22 -4.79 11.13 -2.32
CA VAL A 22 -5.45 12.34 -1.79
C VAL A 22 -4.78 12.90 -0.53
N LEU A 23 -4.03 12.10 0.24
CA LEU A 23 -3.28 12.59 1.39
C LEU A 23 -2.11 13.52 1.00
N ALA A 24 -1.77 13.65 -0.29
CA ALA A 24 -0.87 14.66 -0.82
C ALA A 24 -1.55 16.05 -0.93
N GLY A 25 -2.12 16.53 0.18
CA GLY A 25 -2.79 17.83 0.27
C GLY A 25 -4.24 17.78 0.75
N GLY A 26 -4.79 16.59 0.97
CA GLY A 26 -6.13 16.35 1.50
C GLY A 26 -6.13 15.63 2.85
N THR A 27 -7.29 15.08 3.21
CA THR A 27 -7.55 14.48 4.53
C THR A 27 -7.85 12.98 4.46
N VAL A 28 -7.79 12.31 5.62
CA VAL A 28 -8.21 10.91 5.76
C VAL A 28 -9.69 10.74 5.41
N ASP A 29 -10.55 11.69 5.76
CA ASP A 29 -11.97 11.61 5.42
C ASP A 29 -12.21 11.60 3.90
N GLN A 30 -11.45 12.40 3.15
CA GLN A 30 -11.49 12.36 1.69
C GLN A 30 -10.95 11.03 1.13
N ALA A 31 -9.96 10.43 1.79
CA ALA A 31 -9.49 9.09 1.45
C ALA A 31 -10.55 8.02 1.72
N ILE A 32 -11.31 8.15 2.82
CA ILE A 32 -12.43 7.27 3.16
C ILE A 32 -13.58 7.43 2.15
N GLU A 33 -13.96 8.66 1.81
CA GLU A 33 -15.01 8.94 0.81
C GLU A 33 -14.67 8.27 -0.53
N ARG A 34 -13.45 8.50 -1.03
CA ARG A 34 -12.95 7.86 -2.25
C ARG A 34 -12.89 6.34 -2.12
N GLY A 35 -12.43 5.84 -0.97
CA GLY A 35 -12.34 4.42 -0.69
C GLY A 35 -13.71 3.72 -0.76
N LYS A 36 -14.74 4.31 -0.15
CA LYS A 36 -16.12 3.81 -0.25
C LYS A 36 -16.61 3.79 -1.69
N ALA A 37 -16.33 4.85 -2.46
CA ALA A 37 -16.68 4.90 -3.88
C ALA A 37 -15.95 3.81 -4.70
N PHE A 38 -14.67 3.56 -4.42
CA PHE A 38 -13.91 2.50 -5.09
C PHE A 38 -14.44 1.11 -4.78
N LEU A 39 -14.74 0.82 -3.51
CA LEU A 39 -15.34 -0.45 -3.09
C LEU A 39 -16.73 -0.63 -3.69
N GLY A 40 -17.55 0.41 -3.72
CA GLY A 40 -18.85 0.42 -4.40
C GLY A 40 -18.73 0.18 -5.91
N ALA A 41 -17.62 0.60 -6.52
CA ALA A 41 -17.27 0.31 -7.90
C ALA A 41 -16.58 -1.06 -8.09
N GLY A 42 -16.62 -1.95 -7.10
CA GLY A 42 -16.09 -3.31 -7.23
C GLY A 42 -14.58 -3.44 -7.12
N ALA A 43 -13.88 -2.45 -6.55
CA ALA A 43 -12.50 -2.67 -6.11
C ALA A 43 -12.46 -3.67 -4.95
N CYS A 44 -11.47 -4.55 -4.95
CA CYS A 44 -11.27 -5.54 -3.88
C CYS A 44 -10.55 -4.93 -2.68
N THR A 45 -9.70 -3.93 -2.91
CA THR A 45 -8.95 -3.22 -1.86
C THR A 45 -8.76 -1.76 -2.22
N VAL A 46 -8.59 -0.92 -1.20
CA VAL A 46 -8.28 0.51 -1.32
C VAL A 46 -6.86 0.77 -0.83
N PHE A 47 -5.99 1.20 -1.74
CA PHE A 47 -4.64 1.62 -1.42
C PHE A 47 -4.59 3.14 -1.20
N VAL A 48 -4.45 3.55 0.06
CA VAL A 48 -4.22 4.96 0.39
C VAL A 48 -2.73 5.24 0.44
N TRP A 49 -2.26 6.11 -0.45
CA TRP A 49 -0.87 6.53 -0.50
C TRP A 49 -0.63 7.75 0.39
N GLY A 50 0.28 7.63 1.35
CA GLY A 50 0.69 8.75 2.20
C GLY A 50 1.76 9.64 1.55
N PRO A 51 1.72 10.96 1.79
CA PRO A 51 2.62 11.92 1.13
C PRO A 51 4.09 11.73 1.52
N GLY A 52 4.99 12.12 0.62
CA GLY A 52 6.44 12.17 0.89
C GLY A 52 7.11 10.82 1.16
N GLY A 53 6.46 9.69 0.85
CA GLY A 53 7.01 8.36 1.12
C GLY A 53 6.94 7.93 2.60
N ARG A 54 6.33 8.76 3.47
CA ARG A 54 6.09 8.46 4.89
C ARG A 54 5.10 7.31 5.12
N GLY A 55 4.38 6.90 4.08
CA GLY A 55 3.27 5.96 4.23
C GLY A 55 2.13 6.56 5.05
N VAL A 56 1.29 5.69 5.61
CA VAL A 56 0.12 6.07 6.40
C VAL A 56 0.45 5.80 7.87
N SER A 57 0.15 6.74 8.77
CA SER A 57 0.44 6.59 10.20
C SER A 57 -0.47 5.54 10.83
N ALA A 58 -0.11 5.01 12.00
CA ALA A 58 -0.94 4.02 12.70
C ALA A 58 -2.38 4.50 12.93
N ASP A 59 -2.57 5.77 13.30
CA ASP A 59 -3.89 6.32 13.57
C ASP A 59 -4.69 6.54 12.28
N GLU A 60 -4.04 6.99 11.20
CA GLU A 60 -4.67 7.05 9.87
C GLU A 60 -5.09 5.63 9.41
N VAL A 61 -4.25 4.62 9.64
CA VAL A 61 -4.56 3.21 9.32
C VAL A 61 -5.76 2.73 10.13
N LYS A 62 -5.83 2.99 11.44
CA LYS A 62 -6.99 2.63 12.28
C LYS A 62 -8.28 3.22 11.74
N MET A 63 -8.27 4.51 11.38
CA MET A 63 -9.44 5.19 10.82
C MET A 63 -9.86 4.57 9.47
N LEU A 64 -8.90 4.32 8.58
CA LEU A 64 -9.17 3.71 7.29
C LEU A 64 -9.71 2.29 7.41
N VAL A 65 -9.11 1.46 8.27
CA VAL A 65 -9.55 0.08 8.49
C VAL A 65 -10.96 0.06 9.09
N ALA A 66 -11.21 0.89 10.11
CA ALA A 66 -12.53 1.00 10.72
C ALA A 66 -13.62 1.41 9.70
N ALA A 67 -13.29 2.27 8.75
CA ALA A 67 -14.25 2.79 7.77
C ALA A 67 -14.40 1.93 6.50
N LEU A 68 -13.36 1.22 6.08
CA LEU A 68 -13.29 0.55 4.78
C LEU A 68 -13.14 -0.97 4.86
N GLY A 69 -12.53 -1.51 5.93
CA GLY A 69 -12.19 -2.93 6.10
C GLY A 69 -11.13 -3.47 5.13
N MET A 70 -11.24 -3.18 3.84
CA MET A 70 -10.39 -3.71 2.77
C MET A 70 -9.25 -2.75 2.41
N VAL A 71 -8.43 -2.39 3.40
CA VAL A 71 -7.34 -1.43 3.23
C VAL A 71 -6.04 -2.10 2.78
N ASN A 72 -5.35 -1.44 1.85
CA ASN A 72 -3.97 -1.74 1.47
C ASN A 72 -3.05 -0.58 1.87
N VAL A 73 -1.91 -0.86 2.47
CA VAL A 73 -0.91 0.15 2.88
C VAL A 73 0.47 -0.16 2.29
N LYS A 74 1.27 0.90 2.08
CA LYS A 74 2.67 0.75 1.71
C LYS A 74 3.48 0.38 2.95
N MET A 75 4.14 -0.77 2.93
CA MET A 75 5.09 -1.16 3.98
C MET A 75 6.47 -0.59 3.64
N ASN A 76 7.12 0.00 4.63
CA ASN A 76 8.49 0.50 4.52
C ASN A 76 9.39 -0.39 5.37
N LEU A 77 10.55 -0.80 4.85
CA LEU A 77 11.47 -1.70 5.58
C LEU A 77 12.44 -0.93 6.49
N LYS A 78 12.32 0.40 6.55
CA LYS A 78 13.13 1.27 7.41
C LYS A 78 12.65 1.23 8.85
N GLU A 79 13.59 1.43 9.77
CA GLU A 79 13.32 1.64 11.19
C GLU A 79 12.38 2.84 11.41
N GLY A 80 11.50 2.73 12.42
CA GLY A 80 10.50 3.75 12.75
C GLY A 80 9.19 3.67 11.95
N PHE A 81 9.03 2.68 11.06
CA PHE A 81 7.78 2.37 10.36
C PHE A 81 7.13 1.10 10.92
N LEU A 82 5.82 0.95 10.71
CA LEU A 82 5.06 -0.20 11.16
C LEU A 82 5.58 -1.50 10.51
N GLY A 83 5.87 -2.49 11.35
CA GLY A 83 6.22 -3.85 10.94
C GLY A 83 4.99 -4.69 10.56
N VAL A 84 5.24 -5.88 10.03
CA VAL A 84 4.17 -6.80 9.56
C VAL A 84 3.19 -7.16 10.68
N GLN A 85 3.67 -7.38 11.91
CA GLN A 85 2.79 -7.76 13.03
C GLN A 85 1.90 -6.59 13.46
N GLU A 86 2.46 -5.39 13.61
CA GLU A 86 1.68 -4.19 13.93
C GLU A 86 0.63 -3.90 12.85
N ILE A 87 1.00 -4.00 11.57
CA ILE A 87 0.06 -3.84 10.45
C ILE A 87 -1.06 -4.88 10.50
N ARG A 88 -0.74 -6.13 10.83
CA ARG A 88 -1.72 -7.22 10.97
C ARG A 88 -2.68 -6.95 12.12
N GLU A 89 -2.18 -6.53 13.27
CA GLU A 89 -2.99 -6.20 14.45
C GLU A 89 -3.93 -5.02 14.19
N LEU A 90 -3.52 -4.07 13.34
CA LEU A 90 -4.35 -2.96 12.88
C LEU A 90 -5.48 -3.39 11.92
N GLY A 91 -5.54 -4.65 11.49
CA GLY A 91 -6.61 -5.18 10.64
C GLY A 91 -6.46 -4.85 9.15
N VAL A 92 -5.25 -4.49 8.70
CA VAL A 92 -4.98 -4.24 7.28
C VAL A 92 -5.12 -5.51 6.45
N ALA A 93 -5.87 -5.43 5.34
CA ALA A 93 -6.14 -6.57 4.47
C ALA A 93 -4.96 -6.93 3.54
N ARG A 94 -4.16 -5.94 3.14
CA ARG A 94 -3.05 -6.12 2.19
C ARG A 94 -1.89 -5.16 2.47
N ILE A 95 -0.67 -5.61 2.24
CA ILE A 95 0.50 -4.74 2.18
C ILE A 95 1.07 -4.67 0.76
N SER A 96 1.63 -3.52 0.42
CA SER A 96 2.43 -3.31 -0.77
C SER A 96 3.84 -2.93 -0.36
N VAL A 97 4.81 -3.80 -0.62
CA VAL A 97 6.22 -3.57 -0.24
C VAL A 97 6.93 -2.63 -1.21
N GLY A 98 6.40 -2.43 -2.42
CA GLY A 98 6.99 -1.51 -3.40
C GLY A 98 8.44 -1.86 -3.75
N PRO A 99 9.34 -0.88 -3.92
CA PRO A 99 10.73 -1.12 -4.34
C PRO A 99 11.65 -1.49 -3.18
N GLU A 100 11.16 -1.67 -1.94
CA GLU A 100 12.02 -1.76 -0.76
C GLU A 100 13.02 -2.93 -0.84
N LEU A 101 12.59 -4.12 -1.25
CA LEU A 101 13.49 -5.27 -1.43
C LEU A 101 14.53 -5.05 -2.53
N TRP A 102 14.14 -4.37 -3.62
CA TRP A 102 15.07 -4.02 -4.69
C TRP A 102 16.11 -3.00 -4.20
N ARG A 103 15.70 -1.99 -3.42
CA ARG A 103 16.61 -1.01 -2.82
C ARG A 103 17.62 -1.69 -1.90
N THR A 104 17.16 -2.59 -1.02
CA THR A 104 18.05 -3.38 -0.15
C THR A 104 19.07 -4.18 -0.96
N ALA A 105 18.64 -4.84 -2.05
CA ALA A 105 19.56 -5.57 -2.92
C ALA A 105 20.58 -4.64 -3.61
N MET A 106 20.16 -3.46 -4.06
CA MET A 106 21.04 -2.51 -4.74
C MET A 106 21.99 -1.78 -3.80
N GLU A 107 21.59 -1.54 -2.54
CA GLU A 107 22.49 -1.04 -1.50
C GLU A 107 23.61 -2.06 -1.25
N ALA A 108 23.27 -3.33 -1.02
CA ALA A 108 24.27 -4.38 -0.80
C ALA A 108 25.22 -4.56 -2.00
N PHE A 109 24.68 -4.55 -3.23
CA PHE A 109 25.48 -4.61 -4.45
C PHE A 109 26.42 -3.41 -4.56
N THR A 110 25.91 -2.20 -4.32
CA THR A 110 26.68 -0.96 -4.41
C THR A 110 27.83 -0.95 -3.42
N GLU A 111 27.60 -1.38 -2.18
CA GLU A 111 28.66 -1.48 -1.16
C GLU A 111 29.77 -2.45 -1.55
N LYS A 112 29.42 -3.60 -2.17
CA LYS A 112 30.43 -4.52 -2.71
C LYS A 112 31.15 -3.97 -3.93
N ALA A 113 30.46 -3.27 -4.82
CA ALA A 113 31.08 -2.63 -5.97
C ALA A 113 32.10 -1.54 -5.56
N LYS A 114 31.77 -0.69 -4.56
CA LYS A 114 32.71 0.29 -4.00
C LYS A 114 33.94 -0.38 -3.41
N SER A 115 33.73 -1.42 -2.61
CA SER A 115 34.81 -2.21 -2.00
C SER A 115 35.74 -2.82 -3.06
N LEU A 116 35.19 -3.31 -4.18
CA LEU A 116 35.96 -3.85 -5.31
C LEU A 116 36.78 -2.77 -6.04
N LEU A 117 36.22 -1.58 -6.21
CA LEU A 117 36.83 -0.47 -6.94
C LEU A 117 37.82 0.36 -6.11
N ALA A 118 38.02 0.02 -4.83
CA ALA A 118 38.84 0.79 -3.88
C ALA A 118 38.43 2.28 -3.79
N LEU A 119 37.12 2.53 -3.76
CA LEU A 119 36.51 3.80 -3.35
C LEU A 119 36.07 3.73 -1.89
#